data_AF-A0A2M7A802-F1
#
_entry.id   AF-A0A2M7A802-F1
#
_cell.length_a   1.000
_cell.length_b   1.000
_cell.length_c   1.000
_cell.angle_alpha   90.00
_cell.angle_beta   90.00
_cell.angle_gamma   90.00
#
_symmetry.space_group_name_H-M   'P 1'
#
loop_
_entity.id
_entity.type
_entity.pdbx_description
1 polymer ?
#
loop_
_entity_poly.entity_id
_entity_poly.type
_entity_poly.pdbx_seq_one_letter_code
_entity_poly.pdbx_strand_id
1 'polypeptide(L)'
;DIGVAKALAIQFRSGYNIFRFYDLREKMLRMDGLERLDLLDEMRSIAEEELANNQTLLALCERDSRLGFHSEAEGYKYYPAKIRWRMQQLRDVLFTDFSEFEHSIRNGQLLNPEYTGRKITGPSVVCRRVPDAASCWENPERGFPEGVEFRYSEVSNLAPGQETDDRKTKWAVCRDDAALYLLFRCVEPNMNTLLELETAENTSTAIGTDSVILKLEPRRLYPCRRFVVIAGGGTSTEGDFGATVVRADDGWQGTMRIPFASIELDPATLTPIRIDVQRLLPGEQTSGNNVGFFWIEQHPFHPRLRLGADNPADLGWVVFE
;
A
#
# COMPACT_ATOMS: atom_id res chain seq x y z
N ASP A 1 -15.22 -11.42 37.90
CA ASP A 1 -14.43 -12.29 36.99
C ASP A 1 -15.21 -12.84 35.80
N ILE A 2 -16.36 -13.51 35.97
CA ILE A 2 -17.14 -14.06 34.84
C ILE A 2 -17.51 -13.00 33.78
N GLY A 3 -17.89 -11.78 34.20
CA GLY A 3 -18.20 -10.69 33.27
C GLY A 3 -16.99 -10.23 32.44
N VAL A 4 -15.80 -10.22 33.03
CA VAL A 4 -14.53 -9.90 32.35
C VAL A 4 -14.22 -10.97 31.31
N ALA A 5 -14.30 -12.25 31.68
CA ALA A 5 -14.06 -13.35 30.75
C ALA A 5 -15.01 -13.32 29.55
N LYS A 6 -16.30 -13.02 29.76
CA LYS A 6 -17.29 -12.86 28.69
C LYS A 6 -16.96 -11.67 27.77
N ALA A 7 -16.58 -10.53 28.34
CA ALA A 7 -16.20 -9.36 27.55
C ALA A 7 -14.95 -9.62 26.69
N LEU A 8 -13.96 -10.33 27.24
CA LEU A 8 -12.76 -10.74 26.49
C LEU A 8 -13.10 -11.73 25.38
N ALA A 9 -13.98 -12.70 25.62
CA ALA A 9 -14.44 -13.63 24.59
C ALA A 9 -15.09 -12.89 23.41
N ILE A 10 -15.95 -11.91 23.70
CA ILE A 10 -16.54 -11.02 22.69
C ILE A 10 -15.46 -10.24 21.95
N GLN A 11 -14.46 -9.69 22.65
CA GLN A 11 -13.37 -8.95 22.01
C GLN A 11 -12.57 -9.83 21.03
N PHE A 12 -12.23 -11.06 21.41
CA PHE A 12 -11.53 -11.98 20.53
C PHE A 12 -12.38 -12.39 19.33
N ARG A 13 -13.67 -12.65 19.54
CA ARG A 13 -14.59 -12.98 18.46
C ARG A 13 -14.76 -11.82 17.47
N SER A 14 -14.92 -10.60 17.98
CA SER A 14 -14.98 -9.37 17.18
C SER A 14 -13.69 -9.17 16.38
N GLY A 15 -12.52 -9.44 16.98
CA GLY A 15 -11.23 -9.43 16.27
C GLY A 15 -11.20 -10.39 15.08
N TYR A 16 -11.62 -11.64 15.29
CA TYR A 16 -11.75 -12.63 14.20
C TYR A 16 -12.72 -12.15 13.11
N ASN A 17 -13.89 -11.67 13.51
CA ASN A 17 -14.94 -11.19 12.61
C ASN A 17 -14.46 -10.04 11.72
N ILE A 18 -13.69 -9.10 12.26
CA ILE A 18 -13.10 -7.99 11.49
C ILE A 18 -12.20 -8.52 10.37
N PHE A 19 -11.26 -9.43 10.69
CA PHE A 19 -10.35 -9.96 9.68
C PHE A 19 -11.08 -10.81 8.63
N ARG A 20 -12.03 -11.65 9.06
CA ARG A 20 -12.84 -12.47 8.15
C ARG A 20 -13.69 -11.60 7.22
N PHE A 21 -14.31 -10.54 7.72
CA PHE A 21 -15.09 -9.61 6.92
C PHE A 21 -14.25 -8.93 5.84
N TYR A 22 -13.04 -8.46 6.19
CA TYR A 22 -12.14 -7.84 5.21
C TYR A 22 -11.64 -8.82 4.13
N ASP A 23 -11.33 -10.06 4.51
CA ASP A 23 -10.96 -11.12 3.57
C ASP A 23 -12.11 -11.44 2.59
N LEU A 24 -13.33 -11.63 3.11
CA LEU A 24 -14.53 -11.88 2.30
C LEU A 24 -14.82 -10.72 1.34
N ARG A 25 -14.74 -9.47 1.84
CA ARG A 25 -14.96 -8.28 1.02
C ARG A 25 -13.95 -8.20 -0.12
N GLU A 26 -12.66 -8.41 0.16
CA GLU A 26 -11.62 -8.35 -0.86
C GLU A 26 -11.83 -9.41 -1.96
N LYS A 27 -12.22 -10.63 -1.58
CA LYS A 27 -12.60 -11.69 -2.53
C LYS A 27 -13.82 -11.30 -3.37
N MET A 28 -14.89 -10.87 -2.70
CA MET A 28 -16.15 -10.50 -3.35
C MET A 28 -15.97 -9.38 -4.39
N LEU A 29 -15.18 -8.36 -4.08
CA LEU A 29 -14.93 -7.24 -5.00
C LEU A 29 -14.16 -7.65 -6.26
N ARG A 30 -13.32 -8.70 -6.17
CA ARG A 30 -12.48 -9.17 -7.29
C ARG A 30 -13.14 -10.25 -8.14
N MET A 31 -14.11 -10.96 -7.56
CA MET A 31 -14.91 -11.97 -8.25
C MET A 31 -15.97 -11.34 -9.15
N ASP A 32 -16.43 -12.14 -10.10
CA ASP A 32 -17.63 -11.89 -10.90
C ASP A 32 -18.67 -12.99 -10.61
N GLY A 33 -19.86 -12.85 -11.17
CA GLY A 33 -20.92 -13.86 -11.05
C GLY A 33 -21.80 -13.71 -9.82
N LEU A 34 -22.73 -14.67 -9.70
CA LEU A 34 -23.76 -14.70 -8.65
C LEU A 34 -23.26 -15.37 -7.37
N GLU A 35 -22.17 -16.12 -7.44
CA GLU A 35 -21.46 -16.73 -6.31
C GLU A 35 -20.99 -15.67 -5.29
N ARG A 36 -20.89 -14.41 -5.72
CA ARG A 36 -20.66 -13.27 -4.82
C ARG A 36 -21.76 -13.10 -3.76
N LEU A 37 -22.97 -13.57 -4.03
CA LEU A 37 -24.08 -13.53 -3.06
C LEU A 37 -23.77 -14.39 -1.83
N ASP A 38 -23.11 -15.52 -1.99
CA ASP A 38 -22.74 -16.40 -0.87
C ASP A 38 -21.75 -15.67 0.07
N LEU A 39 -20.76 -14.97 -0.50
CA LEU A 39 -19.82 -14.16 0.27
C LEU A 39 -20.51 -12.97 0.95
N LEU A 40 -21.47 -12.33 0.26
CA LEU A 40 -22.25 -11.23 0.82
C LEU A 40 -23.09 -11.71 2.01
N ASP A 41 -23.69 -12.90 1.94
CA ASP A 41 -24.49 -13.48 3.02
C ASP A 41 -23.62 -13.88 4.22
N GLU A 42 -22.42 -14.40 3.99
CA GLU A 42 -21.43 -14.61 5.07
C GLU A 42 -21.06 -13.28 5.75
N MET A 43 -20.81 -12.23 4.98
CA MET A 43 -20.51 -10.89 5.51
C MET A 43 -21.69 -10.31 6.31
N ARG A 44 -22.94 -10.55 5.86
CA ARG A 44 -24.16 -10.13 6.54
C ARG A 44 -24.27 -10.82 7.90
N SER A 45 -24.05 -12.13 7.91
CA SER A 45 -24.06 -12.95 9.14
C SER A 45 -23.04 -12.46 10.16
N ILE A 46 -21.84 -12.03 9.72
CA ILE A 46 -20.83 -11.43 10.61
C ILE A 46 -21.33 -10.12 11.22
N ALA A 47 -21.95 -9.24 10.44
CA ALA A 47 -22.46 -7.96 10.94
C ALA A 47 -23.61 -8.15 11.95
N GLU A 48 -24.50 -9.12 11.70
CA GLU A 48 -25.56 -9.52 12.63
C GLU A 48 -25.00 -10.13 13.92
N GLU A 49 -23.98 -10.98 13.82
CA GLU A 49 -23.28 -11.51 14.99
C GLU A 49 -22.63 -10.39 15.81
N GLU A 50 -21.99 -9.42 15.15
CA GLU A 50 -21.42 -8.27 15.83
C GLU A 50 -22.48 -7.43 16.54
N LEU A 51 -23.69 -7.29 15.99
CA LEU A 51 -24.81 -6.65 16.69
C LEU A 51 -25.19 -7.40 17.98
N ALA A 52 -25.29 -8.72 17.94
CA ALA A 52 -25.59 -9.54 19.12
C ALA A 52 -24.48 -9.47 20.18
N ASN A 53 -23.21 -9.51 19.73
CA ASN A 53 -22.03 -9.32 20.56
C ASN A 53 -22.04 -7.94 21.24
N ASN A 54 -22.40 -6.89 20.50
CA ASN A 54 -22.54 -5.54 21.04
C ASN A 54 -23.63 -5.43 22.11
N GLN A 55 -24.80 -6.03 21.88
CA GLN A 55 -25.89 -6.03 22.86
C GLN A 55 -25.45 -6.69 24.16
N THR A 56 -24.78 -7.84 24.06
CA THR A 56 -24.26 -8.56 25.23
C THR A 56 -23.21 -7.73 25.96
N LEU A 57 -22.26 -7.13 25.23
CA LEU A 57 -21.23 -6.29 25.82
C LEU A 57 -21.81 -5.04 26.51
N LEU A 58 -22.83 -4.43 25.91
CA LEU A 58 -23.52 -3.27 26.49
C LEU A 58 -24.14 -3.64 27.85
N ALA A 59 -24.90 -4.74 27.91
CA ALA A 59 -25.52 -5.21 29.14
C ALA A 59 -24.48 -5.54 30.23
N LEU A 60 -23.33 -6.10 29.85
CA LEU A 60 -22.22 -6.34 30.79
C LEU A 60 -21.65 -5.02 31.36
N CYS A 61 -21.48 -4.01 30.52
CA CYS A 61 -20.96 -2.70 30.94
C CYS A 61 -21.96 -1.93 31.82
N GLU A 62 -23.25 -2.02 31.53
CA GLU A 62 -24.29 -1.39 32.35
C GLU A 62 -24.43 -2.04 33.72
N ARG A 63 -24.12 -3.34 33.83
CA ARG A 63 -24.17 -4.08 35.10
C ARG A 63 -22.94 -3.88 35.98
N ASP A 64 -21.75 -3.71 35.40
CA ASP A 64 -20.51 -3.45 36.15
C ASP A 64 -19.74 -2.30 35.49
N SER A 65 -19.85 -1.12 36.11
CA SER A 65 -19.20 0.10 35.61
C SER A 65 -17.68 0.04 35.61
N ARG A 66 -17.05 -0.92 36.31
CA ARG A 66 -15.59 -1.11 36.33
C ARG A 66 -15.09 -1.95 35.16
N LEU A 67 -16.00 -2.59 34.41
CA LEU A 67 -15.64 -3.49 33.33
C LEU A 67 -14.86 -2.75 32.23
N GLY A 68 -13.64 -3.21 31.96
CA GLY A 68 -12.75 -2.59 31.00
C GLY A 68 -12.03 -1.35 31.51
N PHE A 69 -12.09 -1.01 32.80
CA PHE A 69 -11.24 0.04 33.38
C PHE A 69 -9.76 -0.35 33.28
N HIS A 70 -8.93 0.60 32.85
CA HIS A 70 -7.48 0.46 32.72
C HIS A 70 -6.81 1.54 33.56
N SER A 71 -6.26 1.17 34.71
CA SER A 71 -5.70 2.12 35.69
C SER A 71 -4.56 2.96 35.12
N GLU A 72 -3.67 2.38 34.32
CA GLU A 72 -2.53 3.11 33.73
C GLU A 72 -2.94 4.15 32.66
N ALA A 73 -4.10 3.95 32.04
CA ALA A 73 -4.63 4.86 31.02
C ALA A 73 -5.72 5.78 31.58
N GLU A 74 -6.03 5.65 32.88
CA GLU A 74 -7.14 6.29 33.58
C GLU A 74 -8.45 6.29 32.76
N GLY A 75 -8.68 5.19 32.04
CA GLY A 75 -9.65 5.11 30.95
C GLY A 75 -10.39 3.78 30.91
N TYR A 76 -11.46 3.73 30.13
CA TYR A 76 -12.25 2.52 29.92
C TYR A 76 -11.98 1.97 28.52
N LYS A 77 -11.91 0.66 28.38
CA LYS A 77 -11.87 0.01 27.06
C LYS A 77 -13.25 -0.01 26.42
N TYR A 78 -14.29 -0.22 27.23
CA TYR A 78 -15.67 -0.35 26.78
C TYR A 78 -16.49 0.88 27.21
N TYR A 79 -17.05 1.58 26.22
CA TYR A 79 -17.86 2.77 26.46
C TYR A 79 -19.29 2.52 25.95
N PRO A 80 -20.31 2.46 26.82
CA PRO A 80 -21.70 2.19 26.42
C PRO A 80 -22.20 3.08 25.29
N ALA A 81 -21.87 4.37 25.32
CA ALA A 81 -22.23 5.31 24.24
C ALA A 81 -21.61 4.93 22.88
N LYS A 82 -20.33 4.57 22.85
CA LYS A 82 -19.65 4.11 21.61
C LYS A 82 -20.18 2.76 21.13
N ILE A 83 -20.55 1.87 22.05
CA ILE A 83 -21.17 0.58 21.70
C ILE A 83 -22.52 0.81 21.02
N ARG A 84 -23.39 1.66 21.58
CA ARG A 84 -24.68 2.00 20.96
C ARG A 84 -24.49 2.68 19.60
N TRP A 85 -23.54 3.60 19.49
CA TRP A 85 -23.18 4.23 18.23
C TRP A 85 -22.73 3.18 17.19
N ARG A 86 -21.81 2.27 17.55
CA ARG A 86 -21.36 1.18 16.67
C ARG A 86 -22.53 0.29 16.21
N MET A 87 -23.46 -0.03 17.11
CA MET A 87 -24.65 -0.80 16.74
C MET A 87 -25.53 -0.06 15.73
N GLN A 88 -25.65 1.26 15.83
CA GLN A 88 -26.37 2.02 14.82
C GLN A 88 -25.68 1.92 13.46
N GLN A 89 -24.36 2.10 13.40
CA GLN A 89 -23.60 1.97 12.14
C GLN A 89 -23.76 0.59 11.50
N LEU A 90 -23.74 -0.49 12.29
CA LEU A 90 -23.96 -1.85 11.76
C LEU A 90 -25.37 -2.03 11.18
N ARG A 91 -26.40 -1.46 11.83
CA ARG A 91 -27.78 -1.50 11.31
C ARG A 91 -27.92 -0.71 10.02
N ASP A 92 -27.29 0.46 9.95
CA ASP A 92 -27.31 1.30 8.77
C ASP A 92 -26.71 0.53 7.58
N VAL A 93 -25.49 -0.01 7.73
CA VAL A 93 -24.82 -0.83 6.70
C VAL A 93 -25.66 -2.04 6.28
N LEU A 94 -26.23 -2.79 7.24
CA LEU A 94 -27.10 -3.94 6.96
C LEU A 94 -28.34 -3.57 6.14
N PHE A 95 -28.88 -2.36 6.33
CA PHE A 95 -30.08 -1.89 5.65
C PHE A 95 -29.76 -1.30 4.28
N THR A 96 -28.71 -0.48 4.18
CA THR A 96 -28.32 0.24 2.96
C THR A 96 -27.37 -0.58 2.11
N ASP A 97 -26.13 -0.72 2.57
CA ASP A 97 -24.99 -1.13 1.73
C ASP A 97 -25.17 -2.56 1.24
N PHE A 98 -25.60 -3.48 2.11
CA PHE A 98 -25.84 -4.88 1.73
C PHE A 98 -26.91 -5.01 0.64
N SER A 99 -27.99 -4.22 0.74
CA SER A 99 -29.06 -4.21 -0.26
C SER A 99 -28.57 -3.65 -1.61
N GLU A 100 -27.75 -2.60 -1.58
CA GLU A 100 -27.14 -2.02 -2.78
C GLU A 100 -26.15 -2.98 -3.46
N PHE A 101 -25.32 -3.66 -2.67
CA PHE A 101 -24.41 -4.68 -3.18
C PHE A 101 -25.16 -5.87 -3.78
N GLU A 102 -26.19 -6.37 -3.10
CA GLU A 102 -27.02 -7.46 -3.61
C GLU A 102 -27.66 -7.10 -4.95
N HIS A 103 -28.27 -5.92 -5.03
CA HIS A 103 -28.86 -5.41 -6.26
C HIS A 103 -27.83 -5.34 -7.40
N SER A 104 -26.65 -4.79 -7.11
CA SER A 104 -25.55 -4.66 -8.07
C SER A 104 -25.07 -6.03 -8.58
N ILE A 105 -24.92 -7.01 -7.67
CA ILE A 105 -24.51 -8.38 -8.02
C ILE A 105 -25.55 -9.03 -8.93
N ARG A 106 -26.84 -8.98 -8.56
CA ARG A 106 -27.93 -9.61 -9.32
C ARG A 106 -28.07 -9.03 -10.73
N ASN A 107 -27.74 -7.75 -10.91
CA ASN A 107 -27.73 -7.09 -12.21
C ASN A 107 -26.43 -7.26 -12.99
N GLY A 108 -25.47 -8.06 -12.50
CA GLY A 108 -24.20 -8.29 -13.17
C GLY A 108 -23.28 -7.06 -13.18
N GLN A 109 -23.47 -6.12 -12.27
CA GLN A 109 -22.64 -4.91 -12.18
C GLN A 109 -21.31 -5.19 -11.50
N LEU A 110 -20.31 -4.36 -11.81
CA LEU A 110 -19.03 -4.34 -11.11
C LEU A 110 -19.20 -3.67 -9.75
N LEU A 111 -18.64 -4.27 -8.71
CA LEU A 111 -18.64 -3.69 -7.37
C LEU A 111 -17.40 -2.82 -7.21
N ASN A 112 -17.61 -1.53 -6.91
CA ASN A 112 -16.55 -0.53 -6.69
C ASN A 112 -15.38 -0.69 -7.69
N PRO A 113 -15.61 -0.53 -9.00
CA PRO A 113 -14.59 -0.81 -10.01
C PRO A 113 -13.33 0.07 -9.87
N GLU A 114 -13.45 1.25 -9.27
CA GLU A 114 -12.32 2.11 -8.88
C GLU A 114 -11.52 1.59 -7.68
N TYR A 115 -12.07 0.68 -6.88
CA TYR A 115 -11.35 0.00 -5.81
C TYR A 115 -10.42 -1.09 -6.35
N THR A 116 -10.86 -1.83 -7.36
CA THR A 116 -10.12 -2.96 -7.93
C THR A 116 -9.25 -2.59 -9.14
N GLY A 117 -9.32 -1.34 -9.60
CA GLY A 117 -8.65 -0.89 -10.81
C GLY A 117 -9.33 -1.36 -12.09
N ARG A 118 -10.51 -2.00 -12.01
CA ARG A 118 -11.35 -2.29 -13.19
C ARG A 118 -11.85 -1.01 -13.88
N LYS A 119 -11.97 0.08 -13.11
CA LYS A 119 -12.12 1.44 -13.62
C LYS A 119 -10.97 2.28 -13.07
N ILE A 120 -10.01 2.58 -13.92
CA ILE A 120 -8.84 3.38 -13.54
C ILE A 120 -9.26 4.85 -13.38
N THR A 121 -8.93 5.43 -12.24
CA THR A 121 -9.12 6.85 -11.93
C THR A 121 -7.81 7.43 -11.40
N GLY A 122 -7.41 8.59 -11.93
CA GLY A 122 -6.13 9.23 -11.57
C GLY A 122 -4.96 8.79 -12.44
N PRO A 123 -3.71 9.12 -12.05
CA PRO A 123 -2.51 8.75 -12.79
C PRO A 123 -2.37 7.23 -12.95
N SER A 124 -1.94 6.80 -14.13
CA SER A 124 -1.69 5.40 -14.43
C SER A 124 -0.54 5.21 -15.40
N VAL A 125 0.04 4.00 -15.36
CA VAL A 125 1.09 3.55 -16.27
C VAL A 125 0.78 2.11 -16.70
N VAL A 126 1.13 1.77 -17.94
CA VAL A 126 0.98 0.42 -18.48
C VAL A 126 2.26 -0.36 -18.22
N CYS A 127 2.12 -1.54 -17.61
CA CYS A 127 3.20 -2.49 -17.41
C CYS A 127 3.09 -3.58 -18.47
N ARG A 128 3.93 -3.47 -19.50
CA ARG A 128 3.98 -4.44 -20.60
C ARG A 128 4.78 -5.67 -20.22
N ARG A 129 4.34 -6.82 -20.74
CA ARG A 129 5.15 -8.04 -20.75
C ARG A 129 6.33 -7.91 -21.71
N VAL A 130 7.54 -7.99 -21.17
CA VAL A 130 8.82 -8.01 -21.86
C VAL A 130 9.51 -9.34 -21.49
N PRO A 131 9.50 -10.36 -22.37
CA PRO A 131 10.03 -11.68 -22.04
C PRO A 131 11.49 -11.69 -21.58
N ASP A 132 12.30 -10.75 -22.09
CA ASP A 132 13.72 -10.61 -21.76
C ASP A 132 13.99 -9.53 -20.69
N ALA A 133 12.98 -9.16 -19.88
CA ALA A 133 13.13 -8.14 -18.82
C ALA A 133 14.22 -8.51 -17.80
N ALA A 134 14.37 -9.82 -17.52
CA ALA A 134 15.43 -10.33 -16.67
C ALA A 134 16.84 -9.99 -17.18
N SER A 135 17.06 -9.81 -18.48
CA SER A 135 18.38 -9.46 -18.99
C SER A 135 18.84 -8.06 -18.60
N CYS A 136 17.92 -7.10 -18.43
CA CYS A 136 18.22 -5.75 -17.93
C CYS A 136 18.62 -5.77 -16.44
N TRP A 137 18.10 -6.76 -15.72
CA TRP A 137 18.49 -7.04 -14.34
C TRP A 137 19.89 -7.69 -14.27
N GLU A 138 20.14 -8.71 -15.08
CA GLU A 138 21.40 -9.47 -15.11
C GLU A 138 22.57 -8.67 -15.71
N ASN A 139 22.28 -7.78 -16.66
CA ASN A 139 23.26 -6.96 -17.38
C ASN A 139 22.84 -5.48 -17.35
N PRO A 140 22.97 -4.78 -16.21
CA PRO A 140 22.48 -3.41 -16.06
C PRO A 140 23.17 -2.38 -16.99
N GLU A 141 24.33 -2.73 -17.56
CA GLU A 141 25.05 -1.92 -18.57
C GLU A 141 24.38 -1.96 -19.96
N ARG A 142 23.58 -2.99 -20.26
CA ARG A 142 22.92 -3.17 -21.58
C ARG A 142 21.90 -2.06 -21.90
N GLY A 143 21.49 -1.30 -20.88
CA GLY A 143 20.43 -0.30 -20.99
C GLY A 143 19.04 -0.91 -20.83
N PHE A 144 18.02 -0.07 -21.03
CA PHE A 144 16.62 -0.46 -20.84
C PHE A 144 16.04 -1.16 -22.07
N PRO A 145 15.04 -2.05 -21.88
CA PRO A 145 14.42 -2.76 -22.99
C PRO A 145 13.63 -1.80 -23.87
N GLU A 146 13.56 -2.13 -25.16
CA GLU A 146 12.72 -1.39 -26.11
C GLU A 146 11.23 -1.58 -25.81
N GLY A 147 10.41 -0.62 -26.23
CA GLY A 147 8.95 -0.71 -26.13
C GLY A 147 8.37 -0.45 -24.73
N VAL A 148 9.21 -0.13 -23.74
CA VAL A 148 8.77 0.32 -22.42
C VAL A 148 8.50 1.82 -22.42
N GLU A 149 7.41 2.23 -21.81
CA GLU A 149 7.00 3.63 -21.73
C GLU A 149 7.57 4.29 -20.47
N PHE A 150 8.41 5.32 -20.66
CA PHE A 150 9.00 6.06 -19.55
C PHE A 150 8.08 7.18 -19.05
N ARG A 151 8.18 7.43 -17.75
CA ARG A 151 7.55 8.48 -16.97
C ARG A 151 8.61 9.24 -16.17
N TYR A 152 8.19 10.34 -15.58
CA TYR A 152 9.03 11.14 -14.70
C TYR A 152 8.37 11.29 -13.33
N SER A 153 9.17 11.32 -12.28
CA SER A 153 8.74 11.78 -10.95
C SER A 153 8.80 13.30 -10.94
N GLU A 154 7.68 13.94 -11.27
CA GLU A 154 7.61 15.38 -11.58
C GLU A 154 7.28 16.25 -10.37
N VAL A 155 6.66 15.69 -9.33
CA VAL A 155 6.23 16.47 -8.15
C VAL A 155 7.40 16.55 -7.18
N SER A 156 7.85 17.75 -6.84
CA SER A 156 8.86 17.95 -5.79
C SER A 156 8.24 18.58 -4.54
N ASN A 157 8.83 18.30 -3.37
CA ASN A 157 8.48 18.97 -2.11
C ASN A 157 9.24 20.28 -1.88
N LEU A 158 9.85 20.84 -2.93
CA LEU A 158 10.68 22.04 -2.84
C LEU A 158 9.85 23.32 -2.75
N ALA A 159 10.47 24.36 -2.19
CA ALA A 159 9.87 25.68 -2.15
C ALA A 159 9.72 26.25 -3.58
N PRO A 160 8.65 27.02 -3.87
CA PRO A 160 8.49 27.69 -5.16
C PRO A 160 9.73 28.52 -5.53
N GLY A 161 10.28 28.30 -6.73
CA GLY A 161 11.43 29.04 -7.26
C GLY A 161 12.78 28.32 -7.19
N GLN A 162 12.85 27.10 -6.64
CA GLN A 162 14.04 26.24 -6.79
C GLN A 162 13.98 25.46 -8.11
N GLU A 163 14.88 25.77 -9.06
CA GLU A 163 15.01 25.04 -10.32
C GLU A 163 15.49 23.60 -10.06
N THR A 164 14.75 22.62 -10.60
CA THR A 164 15.04 21.18 -10.41
C THR A 164 14.69 20.31 -11.60
N ASP A 165 14.46 20.91 -12.77
CA ASP A 165 14.05 20.19 -13.96
C ASP A 165 15.11 19.16 -14.40
N ASP A 166 16.38 19.40 -14.03
CA ASP A 166 17.53 18.55 -14.31
C ASP A 166 17.67 17.33 -13.39
N ARG A 167 16.95 17.25 -12.25
CA ARG A 167 17.10 16.17 -11.26
C ARG A 167 15.93 15.19 -11.19
N LYS A 168 14.95 15.33 -12.09
CA LYS A 168 13.81 14.42 -12.19
C LYS A 168 14.27 12.98 -12.39
N THR A 169 13.55 12.05 -11.77
CA THR A 169 13.78 10.62 -11.96
C THR A 169 13.01 10.15 -13.16
N LYS A 170 13.69 9.63 -14.18
CA LYS A 170 13.06 8.96 -15.31
C LYS A 170 12.86 7.51 -14.93
N TRP A 171 11.65 6.98 -15.03
CA TRP A 171 11.36 5.61 -14.61
C TRP A 171 10.35 4.93 -15.54
N ALA A 172 10.29 3.61 -15.46
CA ALA A 172 9.39 2.79 -16.25
C ALA A 172 9.11 1.47 -15.52
N VAL A 173 7.98 0.83 -15.84
CA VAL A 173 7.64 -0.50 -15.32
C VAL A 173 7.37 -1.49 -16.45
N CYS A 174 7.87 -2.71 -16.29
CA CYS A 174 7.60 -3.83 -17.18
C CYS A 174 7.59 -5.15 -16.39
N ARG A 175 7.23 -6.26 -17.03
CA ARG A 175 7.20 -7.57 -16.36
C ARG A 175 7.67 -8.69 -17.27
N ASP A 176 8.10 -9.79 -16.67
CA ASP A 176 8.08 -11.10 -17.32
C ASP A 176 7.03 -12.00 -16.64
N ASP A 177 7.19 -13.32 -16.72
CA ASP A 177 6.28 -14.27 -16.07
C ASP A 177 6.60 -14.48 -14.57
N ALA A 178 7.73 -13.98 -14.08
CA ALA A 178 8.23 -14.23 -12.74
C ALA A 178 8.23 -12.98 -11.85
N ALA A 179 8.42 -11.79 -12.42
CA ALA A 179 8.62 -10.57 -11.67
C ALA A 179 8.09 -9.30 -12.38
N LEU A 180 7.80 -8.31 -11.53
CA LEU A 180 7.66 -6.91 -11.89
C LEU A 180 9.05 -6.25 -11.85
N TYR A 181 9.34 -5.41 -12.84
CA TYR A 181 10.59 -4.66 -12.94
C TYR A 181 10.29 -3.18 -12.88
N LEU A 182 11.00 -2.46 -12.01
CA LEU A 182 11.09 -1.00 -12.04
C LEU A 182 12.45 -0.63 -12.64
N LEU A 183 12.42 0.07 -13.76
CA LEU A 183 13.60 0.63 -14.43
C LEU A 183 13.68 2.10 -14.06
N PHE A 184 14.86 2.61 -13.70
CA PHE A 184 15.00 4.02 -13.34
C PHE A 184 16.36 4.59 -13.75
N ARG A 185 16.36 5.87 -14.12
CA ARG A 185 17.55 6.69 -14.36
C ARG A 185 17.40 8.01 -13.62
N CYS A 186 18.44 8.32 -12.88
CA CYS A 186 18.57 9.47 -12.00
C CYS A 186 19.73 10.32 -12.51
N VAL A 187 19.44 11.56 -12.85
CA VAL A 187 20.50 12.54 -13.16
C VAL A 187 21.05 13.07 -11.85
N GLU A 188 22.37 13.01 -11.68
CA GLU A 188 23.08 13.57 -10.54
C GLU A 188 24.46 14.07 -11.01
N PRO A 189 24.67 15.39 -11.14
CA PRO A 189 25.91 15.93 -11.68
C PRO A 189 27.12 15.70 -10.77
N ASN A 190 26.93 15.31 -9.49
CA ASN A 190 28.03 15.04 -8.57
C ASN A 190 27.98 13.64 -7.94
N MET A 191 28.30 12.62 -8.73
CA MET A 191 28.39 11.21 -8.28
C MET A 191 29.47 10.95 -7.21
N ASN A 192 30.37 11.90 -6.93
CA ASN A 192 31.43 11.75 -5.93
C ASN A 192 30.96 12.00 -4.49
N THR A 193 29.75 12.53 -4.30
CA THR A 193 29.15 12.72 -2.97
C THR A 193 28.38 11.50 -2.49
N LEU A 194 28.26 10.46 -3.33
CA LEU A 194 27.58 9.23 -2.97
C LEU A 194 28.45 8.40 -2.04
N LEU A 195 27.94 8.15 -0.84
CA LEU A 195 28.53 7.20 0.10
C LEU A 195 28.28 5.78 -0.44
N GLU A 196 29.36 4.99 -0.59
CA GLU A 196 29.27 3.55 -0.79
C GLU A 196 28.74 2.93 0.51
N LEU A 197 27.51 2.45 0.49
CA LEU A 197 26.87 1.75 1.60
C LEU A 197 26.49 0.35 1.11
N GLU A 198 27.10 -0.68 1.72
CA GLU A 198 26.91 -2.07 1.31
C GLU A 198 25.49 -2.58 1.59
N THR A 199 24.83 -2.10 2.65
CA THR A 199 23.44 -2.49 3.01
C THR A 199 22.71 -1.38 3.76
N ALA A 200 21.46 -1.10 3.36
CA ALA A 200 20.55 -0.23 4.08
C ALA A 200 19.70 -1.09 5.04
N GLU A 201 20.16 -1.25 6.29
CA GLU A 201 19.50 -2.16 7.25
C GLU A 201 18.03 -1.81 7.53
N ASN A 202 17.55 -0.60 7.22
CA ASN A 202 16.14 -0.18 7.35
C ASN A 202 15.78 0.96 6.38
N THR A 203 14.50 1.20 6.08
CA THR A 203 14.04 2.38 5.31
C THR A 203 14.47 3.72 5.90
N SER A 204 14.81 3.79 7.20
CA SER A 204 15.40 4.97 7.83
C SER A 204 16.80 5.30 7.34
N THR A 205 17.56 4.34 6.78
CA THR A 205 18.89 4.59 6.21
C THR A 205 18.83 5.22 4.81
N ALA A 206 17.64 5.33 4.21
CA ALA A 206 17.43 6.13 3.01
C ALA A 206 17.53 7.65 3.31
N ILE A 207 17.29 8.03 4.57
CA ILE A 207 17.34 9.43 5.00
C ILE A 207 18.78 9.93 4.89
N GLY A 208 19.00 10.99 4.10
CA GLY A 208 20.34 11.53 3.87
C GLY A 208 21.13 10.79 2.78
N THR A 209 20.49 9.97 1.96
CA THR A 209 21.12 9.30 0.79
C THR A 209 20.32 9.57 -0.49
N ASP A 210 20.98 9.53 -1.64
CA ASP A 210 20.28 9.53 -2.94
C ASP A 210 19.71 8.13 -3.17
N SER A 211 18.38 8.03 -3.16
CA SER A 211 17.68 6.74 -3.20
C SER A 211 16.42 6.81 -4.04
N VAL A 212 16.10 5.71 -4.72
CA VAL A 212 14.82 5.48 -5.37
C VAL A 212 13.99 4.54 -4.50
N ILE A 213 12.71 4.89 -4.31
CA ILE A 213 11.76 4.14 -3.50
C ILE A 213 10.58 3.75 -4.38
N LEU A 214 10.31 2.45 -4.50
CA LEU A 214 9.06 1.92 -5.01
C LEU A 214 8.12 1.65 -3.83
N LYS A 215 7.05 2.44 -3.75
CA LYS A 215 5.90 2.13 -2.92
C LYS A 215 4.94 1.24 -3.72
N LEU A 216 4.50 0.12 -3.15
CA LEU A 216 3.62 -0.82 -3.83
C LEU A 216 2.51 -1.33 -2.91
N GLU A 217 1.28 -1.22 -3.39
CA GLU A 217 0.07 -1.71 -2.74
C GLU A 217 -0.59 -2.75 -3.67
N PRO A 218 -0.37 -4.07 -3.43
CA PRO A 218 -0.90 -5.12 -4.31
C PRO A 218 -2.41 -5.29 -4.12
N ARG A 219 -2.93 -4.90 -2.95
CA ARG A 219 -4.34 -4.92 -2.59
C ARG A 219 -4.68 -3.63 -1.87
N ARG A 220 -5.79 -2.99 -2.23
CA ARG A 220 -6.15 -1.68 -1.67
C ARG A 220 -6.41 -1.79 -0.16
N LEU A 221 -6.00 -0.77 0.59
CA LEU A 221 -5.96 -0.67 2.05
C LEU A 221 -5.06 -1.67 2.78
N TYR A 222 -4.16 -2.36 2.08
CA TYR A 222 -3.06 -3.08 2.74
C TYR A 222 -1.91 -2.12 3.08
N PRO A 223 -1.09 -2.44 4.09
CA PRO A 223 0.16 -1.72 4.31
C PRO A 223 0.97 -1.66 3.02
N CYS A 224 1.38 -0.45 2.63
CA CYS A 224 2.20 -0.24 1.46
C CYS A 224 3.58 -0.86 1.70
N ARG A 225 4.02 -1.70 0.76
CA ARG A 225 5.36 -2.27 0.75
C ARG A 225 6.34 -1.27 0.16
N ARG A 226 7.53 -1.17 0.73
CA ARG A 226 8.58 -0.23 0.27
C ARG A 226 9.84 -0.96 -0.15
N PHE A 227 10.20 -0.81 -1.42
CA PHE A 227 11.47 -1.30 -1.95
C PHE A 227 12.38 -0.09 -2.18
N VAL A 228 13.55 -0.07 -1.53
CA VAL A 228 14.48 1.05 -1.59
C VAL A 228 15.78 0.61 -2.22
N VAL A 229 16.30 1.44 -3.12
CA VAL A 229 17.63 1.29 -3.72
C VAL A 229 18.37 2.60 -3.60
N ILE A 230 19.56 2.55 -3.02
CA ILE A 230 20.44 3.69 -2.87
C ILE A 230 21.39 3.73 -4.08
N ALA A 231 21.77 4.92 -4.52
CA ALA A 231 22.69 5.12 -5.64
C ALA A 231 24.04 4.39 -5.49
N GLY A 232 24.46 4.12 -4.25
CA GLY A 232 25.65 3.31 -3.92
C GLY A 232 25.45 1.79 -4.01
N GLY A 233 24.26 1.31 -4.39
CA GLY A 233 23.94 -0.11 -4.57
C GLY A 233 23.24 -0.79 -3.39
N GLY A 234 23.22 -0.18 -2.20
CA GLY A 234 22.53 -0.71 -1.03
C GLY A 234 21.00 -0.77 -1.20
N THR A 235 20.36 -1.78 -0.61
CA THR A 235 18.91 -2.02 -0.70
C THR A 235 18.24 -2.07 0.67
N SER A 236 16.93 -1.82 0.76
CA SER A 236 16.15 -2.11 1.97
C SER A 236 16.04 -3.61 2.24
N THR A 237 15.70 -3.97 3.47
CA THR A 237 15.43 -5.35 3.92
C THR A 237 13.94 -5.71 3.84
N GLU A 238 13.08 -4.80 3.37
CA GLU A 238 11.63 -4.99 3.35
C GLU A 238 11.20 -5.82 2.13
N GLY A 239 10.93 -7.10 2.37
CA GLY A 239 10.47 -8.05 1.35
C GLY A 239 11.61 -8.66 0.54
N ASP A 240 11.26 -9.67 -0.25
CA ASP A 240 12.19 -10.33 -1.17
C ASP A 240 12.17 -9.61 -2.52
N PHE A 241 13.29 -8.95 -2.86
CA PHE A 241 13.51 -8.28 -4.15
C PHE A 241 15.00 -8.17 -4.45
N GLY A 242 15.34 -7.99 -5.73
CA GLY A 242 16.70 -7.64 -6.16
C GLY A 242 16.78 -6.18 -6.62
N ALA A 243 17.91 -5.52 -6.39
CA ALA A 243 18.28 -4.27 -7.07
C ALA A 243 19.69 -4.30 -7.70
N THR A 244 19.84 -3.67 -8.87
CA THR A 244 21.13 -3.42 -9.52
C THR A 244 21.24 -1.94 -9.84
N VAL A 245 22.45 -1.40 -9.69
CA VAL A 245 22.76 0.00 -9.96
C VAL A 245 24.05 0.06 -10.76
N VAL A 246 24.07 0.90 -11.80
CA VAL A 246 25.27 1.23 -12.57
C VAL A 246 25.42 2.74 -12.66
N ARG A 247 26.67 3.19 -12.63
CA ARG A 247 27.00 4.59 -12.89
C ARG A 247 26.79 4.90 -14.37
N ALA A 248 26.28 6.09 -14.65
CA ALA A 248 26.15 6.65 -15.99
C ALA A 248 26.91 7.99 -16.05
N ASP A 249 27.17 8.50 -17.25
CA ASP A 249 27.97 9.73 -17.45
C ASP A 249 27.37 10.96 -16.74
N ASP A 250 26.06 11.00 -16.57
CA ASP A 250 25.28 12.10 -16.01
C ASP A 250 24.58 11.75 -14.67
N GLY A 251 24.92 10.61 -14.07
CA GLY A 251 24.29 10.16 -12.83
C GLY A 251 24.33 8.65 -12.66
N TRP A 252 23.18 8.05 -12.40
CA TRP A 252 23.07 6.60 -12.19
C TRP A 252 21.76 6.05 -12.72
N GLN A 253 21.76 4.76 -13.01
CA GLN A 253 20.57 4.03 -13.41
C GLN A 253 20.54 2.67 -12.75
N GLY A 254 19.38 2.05 -12.73
CA GLY A 254 19.23 0.75 -12.13
C GLY A 254 17.91 0.07 -12.43
N THR A 255 17.81 -1.14 -11.91
CA THR A 255 16.63 -2.00 -12.04
C THR A 255 16.30 -2.56 -10.67
N MET A 256 15.03 -2.48 -10.27
CA MET A 256 14.47 -3.32 -9.19
C MET A 256 13.73 -4.49 -9.80
N ARG A 257 13.98 -5.70 -9.30
CA ARG A 257 13.24 -6.92 -9.64
C ARG A 257 12.43 -7.37 -8.44
N ILE A 258 11.10 -7.29 -8.55
CA ILE A 258 10.14 -7.68 -7.52
C ILE A 258 9.43 -8.97 -7.96
N PRO A 259 9.81 -10.15 -7.43
CA PRO A 259 9.12 -11.39 -7.72
C PRO A 259 7.62 -11.29 -7.41
N PHE A 260 6.74 -11.78 -8.30
CA PHE A 260 5.29 -11.74 -8.03
C PHE A 260 4.91 -12.50 -6.76
N ALA A 261 5.61 -13.60 -6.48
CA ALA A 261 5.46 -14.36 -5.24
C ALA A 261 5.75 -13.53 -3.99
N SER A 262 6.71 -12.59 -4.05
CA SER A 262 7.04 -11.76 -2.89
C SER A 262 5.91 -10.80 -2.56
N ILE A 263 5.13 -10.35 -3.55
CA ILE A 263 3.97 -9.45 -3.38
C ILE A 263 2.61 -10.18 -3.46
N GLU A 264 2.60 -11.51 -3.36
CA GLU A 264 1.39 -12.35 -3.37
C GLU A 264 0.49 -12.13 -4.60
N LEU A 265 1.10 -11.94 -5.76
CA LEU A 265 0.40 -11.88 -7.04
C LEU A 265 0.63 -13.15 -7.84
N ASP A 266 -0.40 -13.59 -8.56
CA ASP A 266 -0.29 -14.67 -9.54
C ASP A 266 -0.08 -14.05 -10.93
N PRO A 267 1.05 -14.33 -11.62
CA PRO A 267 1.32 -13.83 -12.96
C PRO A 267 0.27 -14.24 -14.00
N ALA A 268 -0.49 -15.33 -13.76
CA ALA A 268 -1.54 -15.80 -14.66
C ALA A 268 -2.84 -15.00 -14.54
N THR A 269 -3.07 -14.32 -13.41
CA THR A 269 -4.31 -13.57 -13.13
C THR A 269 -4.00 -12.18 -12.58
N LEU A 270 -3.05 -11.49 -13.19
CA LEU A 270 -2.66 -10.15 -12.77
C LEU A 270 -3.83 -9.16 -12.88
N THR A 271 -4.11 -8.49 -11.77
CA THR A 271 -5.02 -7.35 -11.71
C THR A 271 -4.23 -6.08 -11.50
N PRO A 272 -4.74 -4.90 -11.92
CA PRO A 272 -4.09 -3.64 -11.63
C PRO A 272 -3.72 -3.49 -10.16
N ILE A 273 -2.53 -2.94 -9.90
CA ILE A 273 -2.02 -2.64 -8.56
C ILE A 273 -1.71 -1.16 -8.45
N ARG A 274 -1.43 -0.69 -7.24
CA ARG A 274 -1.07 0.71 -7.03
C ARG A 274 0.37 0.89 -6.62
N ILE A 275 1.01 1.91 -7.19
CA ILE A 275 2.40 2.23 -6.92
C ILE A 275 2.62 3.73 -6.79
N ASP A 276 3.75 4.08 -6.20
CA ASP A 276 4.38 5.38 -6.38
C ASP A 276 5.89 5.19 -6.49
N VAL A 277 6.53 6.02 -7.31
CA VAL A 277 7.97 5.99 -7.55
C VAL A 277 8.55 7.31 -7.07
N GLN A 278 9.38 7.21 -6.05
CA GLN A 278 9.96 8.36 -5.37
C GLN A 278 11.47 8.35 -5.53
N ARG A 279 12.08 9.53 -5.56
CA ARG A 279 13.51 9.71 -5.33
C ARG A 279 13.70 10.65 -4.16
N LEU A 280 14.49 10.24 -3.19
CA LEU A 280 14.92 11.10 -2.09
C LEU A 280 16.38 11.46 -2.34
N LEU A 281 16.69 12.74 -2.29
CA LEU A 281 18.05 13.26 -2.30
C LEU A 281 18.48 13.60 -0.87
N PRO A 282 19.79 13.52 -0.57
CA PRO A 282 20.32 14.04 0.68
C PRO A 282 20.01 15.54 0.77
N GLY A 283 19.36 15.96 1.86
CA GLY A 283 19.17 17.38 2.14
C GLY A 283 20.52 18.09 2.36
N GLU A 284 20.58 19.39 2.07
CA GLU A 284 21.71 20.21 2.54
C GLU A 284 21.76 20.14 4.07
N GLN A 285 22.94 19.93 4.65
CA GLN A 285 23.16 19.68 6.09
C GLN A 285 22.51 20.71 7.02
N THR A 286 22.21 21.90 6.52
CA THR A 286 21.61 23.01 7.26
C THR A 286 20.10 22.90 7.49
N SER A 287 19.37 22.12 6.69
CA SER A 287 17.90 22.06 6.76
C SER A 287 17.33 20.75 7.31
N GLY A 288 18.11 19.66 7.32
CA GLY A 288 17.68 18.35 7.82
C GLY A 288 16.53 17.69 7.04
N ASN A 289 16.02 18.34 5.99
CA ASN A 289 14.91 17.85 5.18
C ASN A 289 15.44 17.29 3.86
N ASN A 290 15.09 16.03 3.56
CA ASN A 290 15.37 15.46 2.24
C ASN A 290 14.53 16.17 1.17
N VAL A 291 15.17 16.40 0.02
CA VAL A 291 14.46 16.82 -1.19
C VAL A 291 13.88 15.57 -1.84
N GLY A 292 12.58 15.53 -2.01
CA GLY A 292 11.86 14.39 -2.58
C GLY A 292 11.26 14.74 -3.93
N PHE A 293 11.42 13.84 -4.90
CA PHE A 293 10.69 13.81 -6.16
C PHE A 293 9.73 12.63 -6.14
N PHE A 294 8.50 12.84 -6.56
CA PHE A 294 7.41 11.87 -6.47
C PHE A 294 6.70 11.78 -7.81
N TRP A 295 6.23 10.59 -8.17
CA TRP A 295 5.31 10.47 -9.30
C TRP A 295 3.92 11.00 -8.93
N ILE A 296 3.46 10.70 -7.72
CA ILE A 296 2.18 11.16 -7.18
C ILE A 296 2.41 12.24 -6.11
N GLU A 297 1.60 13.29 -6.16
CA GLU A 297 1.59 14.30 -5.09
C GLU A 297 1.24 13.67 -3.74
N GLN A 298 2.05 13.96 -2.72
CA GLN A 298 1.93 13.33 -1.42
C GLN A 298 1.04 14.17 -0.49
N HIS A 299 0.06 13.52 0.15
CA HIS A 299 -0.83 14.06 1.17
C HIS A 299 -0.71 13.19 2.43
N PRO A 300 0.46 13.17 3.10
CA PRO A 300 0.74 12.23 4.17
C PRO A 300 -0.20 12.42 5.35
N PHE A 301 -0.63 11.32 5.95
CA PHE A 301 -1.35 11.37 7.23
C PHE A 301 -0.39 11.63 8.39
N HIS A 302 -0.95 12.02 9.55
CA HIS A 302 -0.17 11.99 10.78
C HIS A 302 0.43 10.58 11.00
N PRO A 303 1.70 10.46 11.44
CA PRO A 303 2.34 9.17 11.60
C PRO A 303 1.56 8.20 12.50
N ARG A 304 1.35 6.96 12.03
CA ARG A 304 0.59 5.90 12.70
C ARG A 304 1.46 4.68 13.00
N LEU A 305 2.18 4.73 14.12
CA LEU A 305 3.05 3.62 14.58
C LEU A 305 3.93 3.10 13.43
N ARG A 306 3.88 1.79 13.14
CA ARG A 306 4.67 1.12 12.09
C ARG A 306 4.23 1.46 10.66
N LEU A 307 3.05 2.04 10.46
CA LEU A 307 2.54 2.40 9.13
C LEU A 307 3.07 3.76 8.66
N GLY A 308 3.78 4.49 9.54
CA GLY A 308 4.31 5.81 9.21
C GLY A 308 3.22 6.78 8.79
N ALA A 309 3.56 7.68 7.86
CA ALA A 309 2.69 8.74 7.36
C ALA A 309 1.96 8.36 6.05
N ASP A 310 1.97 7.09 5.65
CA ASP A 310 1.38 6.69 4.36
C ASP A 310 -0.11 7.01 4.28
N ASN A 311 -0.47 7.64 3.18
CA ASN A 311 -1.84 7.78 2.73
C ASN A 311 -2.02 6.95 1.46
N PRO A 312 -2.91 5.94 1.45
CA PRO A 312 -3.17 5.17 0.24
C PRO A 312 -3.58 6.07 -0.94
N ALA A 313 -4.21 7.23 -0.72
CA ALA A 313 -4.58 8.12 -1.84
C ALA A 313 -3.38 8.58 -2.69
N ASP A 314 -2.16 8.52 -2.16
CA ASP A 314 -0.92 9.01 -2.79
C ASP A 314 -0.26 7.96 -3.71
N LEU A 315 -1.04 7.08 -4.35
CA LEU A 315 -0.57 6.04 -5.27
C LEU A 315 -1.34 6.06 -6.58
N GLY A 316 -0.62 5.93 -7.70
CA GLY A 316 -1.16 5.76 -9.05
C GLY A 316 -1.35 4.29 -9.40
N TRP A 317 -1.90 4.01 -10.59
CA TRP A 317 -2.17 2.65 -11.04
C TRP A 317 -1.11 2.09 -11.97
N VAL A 318 -0.76 0.82 -11.78
CA VAL A 318 -0.10 -0.02 -12.78
C VAL A 318 -1.14 -0.93 -13.41
N VAL A 319 -1.31 -0.83 -14.73
CA VAL A 319 -2.21 -1.69 -15.50
C VAL A 319 -1.37 -2.70 -16.28
N PHE A 320 -1.63 -3.99 -16.06
CA PHE A 320 -0.87 -5.05 -16.73
C PHE A 320 -1.43 -5.34 -18.12
N GLU A 321 -0.55 -5.31 -19.13
CA GLU A 321 -0.76 -5.86 -20.48
C GLU A 321 -0.06 -7.22 -20.61
#